data_AF-A0A1I6ZEE2-F1
#
_entry.id   AF-A0A1I6ZEE2-F1
#
_cell.length_a   1.000
_cell.length_b   1.000
_cell.length_c   1.000
_cell.angle_alpha   90.00
_cell.angle_beta   90.00
_cell.angle_gamma   90.00
#
_symmetry.space_group_name_H-M   'P 1'
#
loop_
_entity.id
_entity.type
_entity.pdbx_description
1 polymer ?
#
loop_
_entity_poly.entity_id
_entity_poly.type
_entity_poly.pdbx_seq_one_letter_code
_entity_poly.pdbx_strand_id
1 'polypeptide(L)'
;MAKEYILNAKTYLFSKEKLQLVVRNKVNEHRNETGEKYTFAEFYNDCADAIGVSNETVRKWYSKGGQAPVDIVLVEALSEFLELNDVTELLDEKEKDIMVNQAIENNVEREFIKHIYQALLDFAQKYASGEFGKTSDYKQEDKNTMEYLQMIHLEIDKAALDITTDTAQKLHDIILAYTENVMTADVSSKWDEFCSEDYFTARCLLRMGYQCYLTDNDEELVEMAREYIKKIFPYVYDDDESYYEIPFSAEYFYLREFAKSLSNIFRNYFPDVFMLD
;
A
#
# COMPACT_ATOMS: atom_id res chain seq x y z
N MET A 1 1.54 15.91 5.06
CA MET A 1 3.02 15.83 5.04
C MET A 1 3.60 17.05 5.78
N ALA A 2 4.70 16.89 6.51
CA ALA A 2 5.38 18.01 7.16
C ALA A 2 6.11 18.88 6.11
N LYS A 3 6.13 20.21 6.31
CA LYS A 3 6.83 21.12 5.38
C LYS A 3 8.34 20.99 5.56
N GLU A 4 9.05 20.82 4.45
CA GLU A 4 10.51 20.72 4.40
C GLU A 4 11.14 22.04 3.94
N TYR A 5 12.30 22.36 4.52
CA TYR A 5 13.10 23.54 4.19
C TYR A 5 14.51 23.10 3.80
N ILE A 6 15.06 23.69 2.74
CA ILE A 6 16.40 23.37 2.25
C ILE A 6 17.32 24.54 2.54
N LEU A 7 18.32 24.31 3.40
CA LEU A 7 19.33 25.31 3.79
C LEU A 7 20.71 24.64 3.68
N ASN A 8 21.67 25.29 3.02
CA ASN A 8 23.06 24.80 2.93
C ASN A 8 23.19 23.32 2.49
N ALA A 9 22.39 22.90 1.51
CA ALA A 9 22.30 21.51 1.00
C ALA A 9 21.85 20.46 2.04
N LYS A 10 21.29 20.88 3.17
CA LYS A 10 20.66 20.03 4.19
C LYS A 10 19.15 20.25 4.20
N THR A 11 18.42 19.21 4.57
CA THR A 11 16.95 19.25 4.73
C THR A 11 16.61 19.43 6.19
N TYR A 12 15.69 20.34 6.46
CA TYR A 12 15.26 20.69 7.80
C TYR A 12 13.74 20.59 7.91
N LEU A 13 13.28 20.32 9.13
CA LEU A 13 11.88 20.37 9.52
C LEU A 13 11.68 21.44 10.59
N PHE A 14 10.54 22.12 10.55
CA PHE A 14 10.20 23.10 11.59
C PHE A 14 9.96 22.41 12.93
N SER A 15 10.73 22.79 13.95
CA SER A 15 10.66 22.18 15.27
C SER A 15 9.75 22.97 16.21
N LYS A 16 8.58 22.41 16.49
CA LYS A 16 7.60 23.04 17.38
C LYS A 16 8.09 23.06 18.81
N GLU A 17 8.80 22.02 19.22
CA GLU A 17 9.38 21.87 20.53
C GLU A 17 10.41 22.97 20.78
N LYS A 18 11.28 23.25 19.79
CA LYS A 18 12.24 24.36 19.87
C LYS A 18 11.53 25.72 19.89
N LEU A 19 10.53 25.93 19.01
CA LEU A 19 9.71 27.14 19.06
C LEU A 19 9.07 27.34 20.44
N GLN A 20 8.43 26.32 20.99
CA GLN A 20 7.78 26.41 22.30
C GLN A 20 8.75 26.74 23.42
N LEU A 21 9.96 26.18 23.37
CA LEU A 21 11.01 26.46 24.34
C LEU A 21 11.48 27.92 24.25
N VAL A 22 11.81 28.39 23.04
CA VAL A 22 12.26 29.77 22.80
C VAL A 22 11.18 30.77 23.20
N VAL A 23 9.93 30.55 22.80
CA VAL A 23 8.80 31.43 23.16
C VAL A 23 8.61 31.49 24.68
N ARG A 24 8.70 30.37 25.39
CA ARG A 24 8.60 30.35 26.85
C ARG A 24 9.73 31.15 27.50
N ASN A 25 10.95 31.02 27.00
CA ASN A 25 12.10 31.76 27.51
C ASN A 25 11.91 33.26 27.27
N LYS A 26 11.55 33.66 26.05
CA LYS A 26 11.34 35.07 25.69
C LYS A 26 10.23 35.73 26.51
N VAL A 27 9.12 35.02 26.72
CA VAL A 27 8.03 35.52 27.57
C VAL A 27 8.48 35.68 29.03
N ASN A 28 9.31 34.77 29.54
CA ASN A 28 9.83 34.87 30.90
C ASN A 28 10.91 35.96 31.05
N GLU A 29 11.80 36.11 30.08
CA GLU A 29 12.80 37.19 30.02
C GLU A 29 12.11 38.56 30.04
N HIS A 30 11.11 38.76 29.16
CA HIS A 30 10.37 40.01 29.11
C HIS A 30 9.71 40.35 30.45
N ARG A 31 9.10 39.37 31.13
CA ARG A 31 8.53 39.55 32.47
C ARG A 31 9.57 39.93 33.51
N ASN A 32 10.77 39.35 33.43
CA ASN A 32 11.84 39.61 34.37
C ASN A 32 12.48 40.99 34.16
N GLU A 33 12.61 41.44 32.91
CA GLU A 33 13.23 42.71 32.55
C GLU A 33 12.31 43.92 32.79
N THR A 34 11.02 43.77 32.49
CA THR A 34 10.03 44.86 32.61
C THR A 34 9.31 44.87 33.95
N GLY A 35 9.25 43.72 34.65
CA GLY A 35 8.42 43.53 35.83
C GLY A 35 6.91 43.46 35.52
N GLU A 36 6.52 43.48 34.25
CA GLU A 36 5.12 43.49 33.81
C GLU A 36 4.62 42.08 33.44
N LYS A 37 3.29 41.91 33.48
CA LYS A 37 2.65 40.64 33.08
C LYS A 37 2.57 40.56 31.56
N TYR A 38 3.52 39.86 30.94
CA TYR A 38 3.45 39.55 29.51
C TYR A 38 2.88 38.15 29.27
N THR A 39 1.78 38.04 28.54
CA THR A 39 1.05 36.79 28.29
C THR A 39 1.44 36.17 26.95
N PHE A 40 1.18 34.87 26.78
CA PHE A 40 1.36 34.22 25.48
C PHE A 40 0.48 34.83 24.38
N ALA A 41 -0.71 35.35 24.75
CA ALA A 41 -1.59 35.99 23.78
C ALA A 41 -1.01 37.31 23.26
N GLU A 42 -0.39 38.11 24.13
CA GLU A 42 0.34 39.33 23.77
C GLU A 42 1.54 38.98 22.88
N PHE A 43 2.31 37.95 23.26
CA PHE A 43 3.39 37.43 22.41
C PHE A 43 2.91 37.06 21.00
N TYR A 44 1.79 36.33 20.87
CA TYR A 44 1.28 35.95 19.54
C TYR A 44 0.84 37.16 18.72
N ASN A 45 0.34 38.23 19.35
CA ASN A 45 0.01 39.48 18.65
C ASN A 45 1.28 40.18 18.17
N ASP A 46 2.24 40.41 19.06
CA ASP A 46 3.47 41.13 18.74
C ASP A 46 4.27 40.42 17.64
N CYS A 47 4.36 39.08 17.73
CA CYS A 47 5.00 38.25 16.73
C CYS A 47 4.29 38.33 15.39
N ALA A 48 2.95 38.23 15.39
CA ALA A 48 2.13 38.32 14.19
C ALA A 48 2.28 39.68 13.48
N ASP A 49 2.27 40.77 14.24
CA ASP A 49 2.44 42.13 13.74
C ASP A 49 3.85 42.34 13.17
N ALA A 50 4.89 41.80 13.83
CA ALA A 50 6.28 41.92 13.38
C ALA A 50 6.56 41.17 12.06
N ILE A 51 6.00 39.97 11.89
CA ILE A 51 6.28 39.11 10.72
C ILE A 51 5.19 39.17 9.64
N GLY A 52 4.12 39.95 9.86
CA GLY A 52 3.07 40.19 8.88
C GLY A 52 2.11 39.00 8.65
N VAL A 53 1.81 38.23 9.70
CA VAL A 53 0.83 37.12 9.65
C VAL A 53 -0.29 37.33 10.65
N SER A 54 -1.29 36.43 10.69
CA SER A 54 -2.33 36.50 11.74
C SER A 54 -1.85 35.89 13.06
N ASN A 55 -2.32 36.40 14.21
CA ASN A 55 -2.07 35.78 15.52
C ASN A 55 -2.44 34.28 15.50
N GLU A 56 -3.57 33.92 14.88
CA GLU A 56 -4.01 32.53 14.78
C GLU A 56 -3.00 31.66 14.01
N THR A 57 -2.28 32.21 13.04
CA THR A 57 -1.19 31.53 12.33
C THR A 57 -0.03 31.21 13.30
N VAL A 58 0.41 32.20 14.09
CA VAL A 58 1.47 32.01 15.10
C VAL A 58 1.04 31.00 16.16
N ARG A 59 -0.21 31.08 16.61
CA ARG A 59 -0.80 30.13 17.57
C ARG A 59 -0.82 28.71 17.01
N LYS A 60 -1.10 28.54 15.72
CA LYS A 60 -1.04 27.23 15.05
C LYS A 60 0.38 26.67 15.03
N TRP A 61 1.38 27.50 14.73
CA TRP A 61 2.79 27.08 14.78
C TRP A 61 3.21 26.62 16.18
N TYR A 62 2.72 27.29 17.22
CA TYR A 62 2.93 26.91 18.60
C TYR A 62 2.13 25.65 19.03
N SER A 63 0.93 25.43 18.46
CA SER A 63 0.02 24.35 18.87
C SER A 63 0.47 22.93 18.45
N LYS A 64 0.23 21.94 19.32
CA LYS A 64 0.39 20.52 18.95
C LYS A 64 -0.57 20.19 17.80
N GLY A 65 -0.04 19.74 16.67
CA GLY A 65 -0.82 19.40 15.47
C GLY A 65 -1.11 20.54 14.47
N GLY A 66 -0.73 21.80 14.76
CA GLY A 66 -0.91 22.89 13.79
C GLY A 66 0.01 22.80 12.56
N GLN A 67 -0.32 23.51 11.49
CA GLN A 67 0.51 23.57 10.28
C GLN A 67 1.83 24.29 10.57
N ALA A 68 2.93 23.92 9.90
CA ALA A 68 4.20 24.65 10.00
C ALA A 68 4.16 25.95 9.16
N PRO A 69 5.14 26.86 9.30
CA PRO A 69 5.33 27.96 8.36
C PRO A 69 5.37 27.46 6.91
N VAL A 70 4.88 28.28 5.96
CA VAL A 70 4.69 27.81 4.58
C VAL A 70 5.98 27.81 3.76
N ASP A 71 6.95 28.63 4.15
CA ASP A 71 8.26 28.79 3.51
C ASP A 71 9.33 29.18 4.53
N ILE A 72 10.58 29.16 4.07
CA ILE A 72 11.74 29.46 4.92
C ILE A 72 11.82 30.94 5.31
N VAL A 73 11.30 31.84 4.46
CA VAL A 73 11.32 33.30 4.70
C VAL A 73 10.53 33.63 5.98
N LEU A 74 9.41 32.95 6.21
CA LEU A 74 8.66 33.09 7.45
C LEU A 74 9.40 32.53 8.67
N VAL A 75 10.20 31.48 8.51
CA VAL A 75 11.03 30.95 9.60
C VAL A 75 12.18 31.92 9.92
N GLU A 76 12.78 32.53 8.90
CA GLU A 76 13.80 33.57 9.05
C GLU A 76 13.25 34.81 9.77
N ALA A 77 12.08 35.31 9.35
CA ALA A 77 11.42 36.44 10.00
C ALA A 77 11.06 36.13 11.46
N LEU A 78 10.62 34.89 11.75
CA LEU A 78 10.35 34.43 13.10
C LEU A 78 11.64 34.32 13.92
N SER A 79 12.74 33.86 13.33
CA SER A 79 14.06 33.79 13.95
C SER A 79 14.60 35.18 14.31
N GLU A 80 14.41 36.16 13.42
CA GLU A 80 14.80 37.55 13.63
C GLU A 80 13.99 38.20 14.76
N PHE A 81 12.66 38.03 14.76
CA PHE A 81 11.80 38.51 15.85
C PHE A 81 12.18 37.90 17.21
N LEU A 82 12.56 36.62 17.21
CA LEU A 82 12.99 35.91 18.41
C LEU A 82 14.44 36.22 18.83
N GLU A 83 15.15 37.03 18.07
CA GLU A 83 16.57 37.39 18.28
C GLU A 83 17.49 36.18 18.36
N LEU A 84 17.23 35.16 17.53
CA LEU A 84 18.07 33.95 17.45
C LEU A 84 19.30 34.21 16.58
N ASN A 85 20.40 33.51 16.87
CA ASN A 85 21.65 33.70 16.12
C ASN A 85 21.57 33.03 14.75
N ASP A 86 20.81 31.94 14.65
CA ASP A 86 20.66 31.16 13.43
C ASP A 86 19.25 30.57 13.29
N VAL A 87 18.72 30.56 12.06
CA VAL A 87 17.38 30.03 11.75
C VAL A 87 17.25 28.54 12.09
N THR A 88 18.35 27.79 12.10
CA THR A 88 18.38 26.38 12.48
C THR A 88 18.07 26.15 13.96
N GLU A 89 18.10 27.19 14.80
CA GLU A 89 17.63 27.09 16.20
C GLU A 89 16.12 26.84 16.29
N LEU A 90 15.36 27.08 15.22
CA LEU A 90 13.94 26.72 15.09
C LEU A 90 13.70 25.43 14.30
N LEU A 91 14.76 24.80 13.81
CA LEU A 91 14.67 23.68 12.89
C LEU A 91 15.34 22.44 13.46
N ASP A 92 14.77 21.27 13.18
CA ASP A 92 15.48 20.01 13.35
C ASP A 92 16.12 19.64 12.02
N GLU A 93 17.44 19.45 12.04
CA GLU A 93 18.12 18.82 10.90
C GLU A 93 17.49 17.45 10.73
N LYS A 94 16.99 17.20 9.53
CA LYS A 94 16.47 15.89 9.18
C LYS A 94 17.67 14.96 9.08
N GLU A 95 18.04 14.35 10.21
CA GLU A 95 19.11 13.35 10.28
C GLU A 95 18.81 12.27 9.24
N LYS A 96 19.77 12.02 8.35
CA LYS A 96 19.63 11.00 7.30
C LYS A 96 19.34 9.62 7.89
N ASP A 97 19.71 9.33 9.13
CA ASP A 97 19.74 7.95 9.64
C ASP A 97 18.40 7.42 10.21
N ILE A 98 17.48 8.27 10.70
CA ILE A 98 16.19 7.78 11.22
C ILE A 98 15.16 7.60 10.10
N MET A 99 15.18 8.48 9.11
CA MET A 99 14.34 8.33 7.92
C MET A 99 14.85 7.25 6.96
N VAL A 100 16.16 6.99 6.91
CA VAL A 100 16.67 5.88 6.12
C VAL A 100 16.23 4.54 6.72
N ASN A 101 16.21 4.35 8.04
CA ASN A 101 15.71 3.08 8.60
C ASN A 101 14.20 2.92 8.50
N GLN A 102 13.37 3.95 8.73
CA GLN A 102 11.92 3.82 8.52
C GLN A 102 11.51 3.80 7.03
N ALA A 103 12.26 4.47 6.14
CA ALA A 103 12.02 4.37 4.70
C ALA A 103 12.61 3.07 4.13
N ILE A 104 13.70 2.54 4.68
CA ILE A 104 14.22 1.20 4.33
C ILE A 104 13.28 0.14 4.88
N GLU A 105 12.82 0.19 6.14
CA GLU A 105 11.84 -0.76 6.69
C GLU A 105 10.51 -0.69 5.93
N ASN A 106 9.95 0.50 5.67
CA ASN A 106 8.75 0.64 4.83
C ASN A 106 8.99 0.17 3.40
N ASN A 107 10.20 0.33 2.84
CA ASN A 107 10.51 -0.17 1.50
C ASN A 107 10.75 -1.69 1.50
N VAL A 108 11.37 -2.26 2.54
CA VAL A 108 11.59 -3.69 2.71
C VAL A 108 10.25 -4.39 2.89
N GLU A 109 9.38 -3.87 3.77
CA GLU A 109 8.04 -4.42 3.98
C GLU A 109 7.17 -4.24 2.72
N ARG A 110 7.21 -3.07 2.07
CA ARG A 110 6.51 -2.84 0.80
C ARG A 110 6.97 -3.77 -0.32
N GLU A 111 8.28 -3.93 -0.50
CA GLU A 111 8.83 -4.82 -1.51
C GLU A 111 8.57 -6.29 -1.17
N PHE A 112 8.55 -6.66 0.12
CA PHE A 112 8.16 -8.00 0.55
C PHE A 112 6.68 -8.28 0.26
N ILE A 113 5.77 -7.34 0.54
CA ILE A 113 4.34 -7.46 0.19
C ILE A 113 4.18 -7.65 -1.33
N LYS A 114 4.91 -6.88 -2.15
CA LYS A 114 4.90 -7.05 -3.61
C LYS A 114 5.49 -8.38 -4.06
N HIS A 115 6.53 -8.86 -3.38
CA HIS A 115 7.13 -10.17 -3.63
C HIS A 115 6.12 -11.29 -3.37
N ILE A 116 5.38 -11.24 -2.26
CA ILE A 116 4.33 -12.24 -1.97
C ILE A 116 3.17 -12.13 -2.95
N TYR A 117 2.77 -10.91 -3.35
CA TYR A 117 1.80 -10.71 -4.44
C TYR A 117 2.25 -11.40 -5.73
N GLN A 118 3.52 -11.23 -6.13
CA GLN A 118 4.08 -11.89 -7.31
C GLN A 118 4.17 -13.41 -7.14
N ALA A 119 4.57 -13.90 -5.96
CA ALA A 119 4.63 -15.33 -5.67
C ALA A 119 3.26 -16.02 -5.81
N LEU A 120 2.17 -15.32 -5.43
CA LEU A 120 0.80 -15.79 -5.63
C LEU A 120 0.37 -15.79 -7.11
N LEU A 121 0.78 -14.79 -7.90
CA LEU A 121 0.57 -14.79 -9.35
C LEU A 121 1.33 -15.94 -10.02
N ASP A 122 2.60 -16.13 -9.66
CA ASP A 122 3.44 -17.21 -10.18
C ASP A 122 2.86 -18.58 -9.82
N PHE A 123 2.39 -18.75 -8.58
CA PHE A 123 1.68 -19.95 -8.19
C PHE A 123 0.43 -20.17 -9.06
N ALA A 124 -0.40 -19.14 -9.28
CA ALA A 124 -1.61 -19.28 -10.09
C ALA A 124 -1.30 -19.65 -11.54
N GLN A 125 -0.18 -19.18 -12.10
CA GLN A 125 0.30 -19.57 -13.43
C GLN A 125 0.75 -21.03 -13.48
N LYS A 126 1.47 -21.50 -12.46
CA LYS A 126 1.85 -22.92 -12.33
C LYS A 126 0.64 -23.82 -12.15
N TYR A 127 -0.33 -23.36 -11.35
CA TYR A 127 -1.58 -24.05 -11.12
C TYR A 127 -2.42 -24.14 -12.40
N ALA A 128 -2.56 -23.04 -13.13
CA ALA A 128 -3.32 -23.02 -14.38
C ALA A 128 -2.64 -23.81 -15.51
N SER A 129 -1.30 -23.88 -15.54
CA SER A 129 -0.57 -24.63 -16.57
C SER A 129 -0.43 -26.14 -16.29
N GLY A 130 -0.95 -26.60 -15.16
CA GLY A 130 -0.93 -28.02 -14.78
C GLY A 130 0.44 -28.49 -14.31
N GLU A 131 1.31 -27.57 -13.90
CA GLU A 131 2.68 -27.90 -13.48
C GLU A 131 2.70 -28.83 -12.28
N PHE A 132 1.71 -28.71 -11.39
CA PHE A 132 1.54 -29.58 -10.21
C PHE A 132 0.91 -30.94 -10.53
N GLY A 133 0.20 -31.04 -11.66
CA GLY A 133 -0.67 -32.15 -12.06
C GLY A 133 -0.16 -32.97 -13.24
N LYS A 134 1.15 -32.97 -13.54
CA LYS A 134 1.76 -33.84 -14.59
C LYS A 134 1.66 -35.35 -14.31
N THR A 135 0.87 -35.75 -13.32
CA THR A 135 0.69 -37.13 -12.85
C THR A 135 -0.80 -37.46 -12.85
N SER A 136 -1.19 -38.65 -13.29
CA SER A 136 -2.58 -39.14 -13.32
C SER A 136 -3.21 -39.38 -11.93
N ASP A 137 -2.60 -38.87 -10.86
CA ASP A 137 -3.03 -39.03 -9.46
C ASP A 137 -3.36 -37.68 -8.84
N TYR A 138 -4.66 -37.41 -8.70
CA TYR A 138 -5.19 -36.19 -8.08
C TYR A 138 -4.66 -35.95 -6.66
N LYS A 139 -4.33 -37.01 -5.90
CA LYS A 139 -3.77 -36.82 -4.54
C LYS A 139 -2.36 -36.25 -4.57
N GLN A 140 -1.60 -36.57 -5.61
CA GLN A 140 -0.24 -36.06 -5.77
C GLN A 140 -0.27 -34.61 -6.25
N GLU A 141 -1.23 -34.24 -7.10
CA GLU A 141 -1.48 -32.85 -7.51
C GLU A 141 -1.86 -31.97 -6.32
N ASP A 142 -2.83 -32.40 -5.50
CA ASP A 142 -3.23 -31.71 -4.27
C ASP A 142 -2.03 -31.51 -3.34
N LYS A 143 -1.20 -32.55 -3.17
CA LYS A 143 0.00 -32.49 -2.35
C LYS A 143 1.01 -31.47 -2.88
N ASN A 144 1.32 -31.49 -4.17
CA ASN A 144 2.28 -30.57 -4.79
C ASN A 144 1.79 -29.12 -4.70
N THR A 145 0.48 -28.92 -4.90
CA THR A 145 -0.19 -27.61 -4.76
C THR A 145 -0.06 -27.08 -3.34
N MET A 146 -0.34 -27.92 -2.35
CA MET A 146 -0.22 -27.58 -0.92
C MET A 146 1.22 -27.31 -0.50
N GLU A 147 2.20 -28.09 -0.99
CA GLU A 147 3.62 -27.89 -0.71
C GLU A 147 4.09 -26.51 -1.21
N TYR A 148 3.64 -26.07 -2.38
CA TYR A 148 4.00 -24.75 -2.89
C TYR A 148 3.41 -23.61 -2.06
N LEU A 149 2.13 -23.69 -1.69
CA LEU A 149 1.49 -22.70 -0.81
C LEU A 149 2.15 -22.64 0.57
N GLN A 150 2.57 -23.79 1.11
CA GLN A 150 3.37 -23.86 2.33
C GLN A 150 4.73 -23.17 2.18
N MET A 151 5.38 -23.27 1.02
CA MET A 151 6.63 -22.55 0.77
C MET A 151 6.44 -21.03 0.84
N ILE A 152 5.33 -20.50 0.31
CA ILE A 152 5.02 -19.07 0.40
C ILE A 152 4.78 -18.66 1.86
N HIS A 153 4.07 -19.48 2.64
CA HIS A 153 3.93 -19.26 4.09
C HIS A 153 5.29 -19.23 4.80
N LEU A 154 6.19 -20.16 4.48
CA LEU A 154 7.54 -20.19 5.06
C LEU A 154 8.39 -18.98 4.67
N GLU A 155 8.15 -18.36 3.51
CA GLU A 155 8.80 -17.10 3.14
C GLU A 155 8.36 -15.96 4.08
N ILE A 156 7.08 -15.90 4.45
CA ILE A 156 6.56 -14.94 5.43
C ILE A 156 7.15 -15.20 6.82
N ASP A 157 7.16 -16.46 7.27
CA ASP A 157 7.71 -16.83 8.57
C ASP A 157 9.20 -16.43 8.69
N LYS A 158 9.97 -16.59 7.61
CA LYS A 158 11.38 -16.17 7.58
C LYS A 158 11.55 -14.66 7.61
N ALA A 159 10.63 -13.92 7.00
CA ALA A 159 10.63 -12.46 7.00
C ALA A 159 9.98 -11.85 8.24
N ALA A 160 9.47 -12.65 9.19
CA ALA A 160 8.70 -12.18 10.34
C ALA A 160 9.47 -11.26 11.31
N LEU A 161 10.81 -11.22 11.21
CA LEU A 161 11.64 -10.25 11.94
C LEU A 161 11.82 -8.93 11.20
N ASP A 162 11.60 -8.91 9.88
CA ASP A 162 11.85 -7.79 8.99
C ASP A 162 10.54 -7.06 8.58
N ILE A 163 9.38 -7.65 8.87
CA ILE A 163 8.05 -7.07 8.62
C ILE A 163 7.23 -6.98 9.90
N THR A 164 6.17 -6.18 9.90
CA THR A 164 5.29 -6.09 11.05
C THR A 164 4.46 -7.37 11.23
N THR A 165 4.10 -7.67 12.49
CA THR A 165 3.21 -8.80 12.80
C THR A 165 1.85 -8.70 12.11
N ASP A 166 1.33 -7.47 11.94
CA ASP A 166 0.07 -7.23 11.23
C ASP A 166 0.19 -7.58 9.74
N THR A 167 1.27 -7.16 9.08
CA THR A 167 1.53 -7.53 7.68
C THR A 167 1.69 -9.04 7.52
N ALA A 168 2.49 -9.68 8.38
CA ALA A 168 2.65 -11.14 8.35
C ALA A 168 1.30 -11.85 8.45
N GLN A 169 0.49 -11.49 9.45
CA GLN A 169 -0.84 -12.08 9.67
C GLN A 169 -1.74 -11.90 8.44
N LYS A 170 -1.84 -10.69 7.88
CA LYS A 170 -2.63 -10.42 6.68
C LYS A 170 -2.18 -11.25 5.48
N LEU A 171 -0.87 -11.37 5.26
CA LEU A 171 -0.33 -12.20 4.17
C LEU A 171 -0.66 -13.68 4.37
N HIS A 172 -0.55 -14.22 5.59
CA HIS A 172 -0.98 -15.58 5.90
C HIS A 172 -2.48 -15.77 5.67
N ASP A 173 -3.32 -14.84 6.10
CA ASP A 173 -4.77 -14.93 5.92
C ASP A 173 -5.18 -14.95 4.44
N ILE A 174 -4.50 -14.16 3.60
CA ILE A 174 -4.70 -14.16 2.15
C ILE A 174 -4.35 -15.52 1.54
N ILE A 175 -3.19 -16.09 1.89
CA ILE A 175 -2.77 -17.40 1.37
C ILE A 175 -3.70 -18.50 1.87
N LEU A 176 -4.15 -18.44 3.13
CA LEU A 176 -5.11 -19.41 3.68
C LEU A 176 -6.45 -19.34 2.95
N ALA A 177 -7.00 -18.14 2.73
CA ALA A 177 -8.23 -17.95 1.99
C ALA A 177 -8.12 -18.48 0.55
N TYR A 178 -6.96 -18.27 -0.09
CA TYR A 178 -6.73 -18.82 -1.43
C TYR A 178 -6.51 -20.33 -1.42
N THR A 179 -5.87 -20.88 -0.40
CA THR A 179 -5.71 -22.33 -0.20
C THR A 179 -7.08 -22.99 -0.07
N GLU A 180 -7.97 -22.45 0.77
CA GLU A 180 -9.36 -22.90 0.86
C GLU A 180 -10.03 -22.86 -0.53
N ASN A 181 -9.85 -21.76 -1.28
CA ASN A 181 -10.43 -21.60 -2.60
C ASN A 181 -9.89 -22.63 -3.62
N VAL A 182 -8.60 -22.96 -3.64
CA VAL A 182 -8.05 -23.96 -4.57
C VAL A 182 -8.48 -25.38 -4.18
N MET A 183 -8.59 -25.67 -2.88
CA MET A 183 -8.85 -27.02 -2.35
C MET A 183 -10.34 -27.38 -2.23
N THR A 184 -11.26 -26.41 -2.31
CA THR A 184 -12.70 -26.65 -2.21
C THR A 184 -13.36 -26.61 -3.58
N ALA A 185 -14.58 -27.16 -3.74
CA ALA A 185 -15.29 -27.06 -5.02
C ALA A 185 -15.88 -25.65 -5.26
N ASP A 186 -16.10 -24.90 -4.20
CA ASP A 186 -16.72 -23.56 -4.19
C ASP A 186 -15.67 -22.48 -3.92
N VAL A 187 -16.04 -21.20 -4.10
CA VAL A 187 -15.20 -20.07 -3.71
C VAL A 187 -15.38 -19.81 -2.21
N SER A 188 -14.28 -19.75 -1.45
CA SER A 188 -14.35 -19.41 -0.02
C SER A 188 -15.04 -18.06 0.15
N SER A 189 -15.93 -17.93 1.13
CA SER A 189 -16.65 -16.66 1.39
C SER A 189 -15.71 -15.49 1.70
N LYS A 190 -14.49 -15.78 2.19
CA LYS A 190 -13.44 -14.80 2.42
C LYS A 190 -12.80 -14.28 1.13
N TRP A 191 -12.86 -15.09 0.07
CA TRP A 191 -12.32 -14.78 -1.25
C TRP A 191 -13.40 -14.13 -2.14
N ASP A 192 -14.64 -14.58 -2.00
CA ASP A 192 -15.81 -14.16 -2.78
C ASP A 192 -16.07 -12.64 -2.72
N GLU A 193 -15.90 -12.03 -1.54
CA GLU A 193 -16.10 -10.57 -1.36
C GLU A 193 -15.22 -9.70 -2.26
N PHE A 194 -14.05 -10.21 -2.68
CA PHE A 194 -13.07 -9.45 -3.46
C PHE A 194 -12.98 -9.91 -4.93
N CYS A 195 -13.73 -10.96 -5.27
CA CYS A 195 -13.75 -11.55 -6.61
C CYS A 195 -14.51 -10.67 -7.60
N SER A 196 -14.12 -10.78 -8.88
CA SER A 196 -15.02 -10.35 -9.93
C SER A 196 -16.23 -11.28 -10.01
N GLU A 197 -17.35 -10.76 -10.51
CA GLU A 197 -18.56 -11.57 -10.78
C GLU A 197 -18.28 -12.78 -11.67
N ASP A 198 -17.21 -12.72 -12.45
CA ASP A 198 -16.81 -13.73 -13.42
C ASP A 198 -15.79 -14.74 -12.88
N TYR A 199 -15.27 -14.54 -11.66
CA TYR A 199 -14.20 -15.37 -11.11
C TYR A 199 -14.61 -16.84 -10.99
N PHE A 200 -15.84 -17.09 -10.49
CA PHE A 200 -16.38 -18.44 -10.37
C PHE A 200 -16.48 -19.13 -11.74
N THR A 201 -17.02 -18.44 -12.74
CA THR A 201 -17.12 -18.96 -14.12
C THR A 201 -15.76 -19.28 -14.70
N ALA A 202 -14.78 -18.37 -14.58
CA ALA A 202 -13.42 -18.59 -15.07
C ALA A 202 -12.74 -19.80 -14.39
N ARG A 203 -13.00 -19.99 -13.10
CA ARG A 203 -12.49 -21.13 -12.33
C ARG A 203 -13.16 -22.45 -12.73
N CYS A 204 -14.48 -22.46 -12.93
CA CYS A 204 -15.20 -23.61 -13.46
C CYS A 204 -14.67 -24.01 -14.84
N LEU A 205 -14.46 -23.03 -15.74
CA LEU A 205 -13.86 -23.27 -17.05
C LEU A 205 -12.47 -23.90 -16.96
N LEU A 206 -11.60 -23.43 -16.07
CA LEU A 206 -10.28 -24.04 -15.85
C LEU A 206 -10.39 -25.49 -15.35
N ARG A 207 -11.20 -25.71 -14.31
CA ARG A 207 -11.37 -27.05 -13.70
C ARG A 207 -12.02 -28.06 -14.65
N MET A 208 -13.05 -27.64 -15.37
CA MET A 208 -13.72 -28.47 -16.38
C MET A 208 -12.83 -28.67 -17.61
N GLY A 209 -12.05 -27.65 -18.02
CA GLY A 209 -11.04 -27.78 -19.08
C GLY A 209 -10.00 -28.86 -18.79
N TYR A 210 -9.52 -28.96 -17.54
CA TYR A 210 -8.66 -30.06 -17.09
C TYR A 210 -9.34 -31.43 -17.21
N GLN A 211 -10.63 -31.51 -16.87
CA GLN A 211 -11.40 -32.75 -16.99
C GLN A 211 -11.67 -33.12 -18.46
N CYS A 212 -11.92 -32.14 -19.32
CA CYS A 212 -12.16 -32.32 -20.76
C CYS A 212 -10.89 -32.72 -21.53
N TYR A 213 -9.69 -32.32 -21.10
CA TYR A 213 -8.44 -32.87 -21.66
C TYR A 213 -8.35 -34.41 -21.57
N LEU A 214 -9.16 -35.03 -20.70
CA LEU A 214 -9.26 -36.47 -20.51
C LEU A 214 -10.46 -37.10 -21.24
N THR A 215 -11.38 -36.31 -21.82
CA THR A 215 -12.60 -36.79 -22.49
C THR A 215 -12.95 -35.93 -23.70
N ASP A 216 -12.88 -36.51 -24.90
CA ASP A 216 -13.14 -35.81 -26.18
C ASP A 216 -14.47 -35.03 -26.20
N ASN A 217 -14.36 -33.71 -26.37
CA ASN A 217 -15.38 -32.70 -26.73
C ASN A 217 -16.63 -32.59 -25.86
N ASP A 218 -16.68 -31.51 -25.07
CA ASP A 218 -17.89 -31.06 -24.37
C ASP A 218 -18.39 -29.72 -24.93
N GLU A 219 -19.53 -29.76 -25.64
CA GLU A 219 -20.18 -28.58 -26.22
C GLU A 219 -20.57 -27.54 -25.15
N GLU A 220 -20.80 -27.98 -23.91
CA GLU A 220 -21.19 -27.10 -22.80
C GLU A 220 -20.03 -26.19 -22.35
N LEU A 221 -18.82 -26.72 -22.31
CA LEU A 221 -17.61 -25.94 -21.98
C LEU A 221 -17.31 -24.89 -23.06
N VAL A 222 -17.50 -25.26 -24.32
CA VAL A 222 -17.30 -24.37 -25.47
C VAL A 222 -18.30 -23.21 -25.44
N GLU A 223 -19.57 -23.49 -25.14
CA GLU A 223 -20.59 -22.44 -25.05
C GLU A 223 -20.36 -21.53 -23.83
N MET A 224 -20.02 -22.10 -22.67
CA MET A 224 -19.70 -21.31 -21.47
C MET A 224 -18.49 -20.39 -21.69
N ALA A 225 -17.45 -20.88 -22.36
CA ALA A 225 -16.29 -20.06 -22.73
C ALA A 225 -16.69 -18.95 -23.74
N ARG A 226 -17.53 -19.28 -24.72
CA ARG A 226 -18.04 -18.32 -25.71
C ARG A 226 -18.85 -17.20 -25.06
N GLU A 227 -19.79 -17.53 -24.18
CA GLU A 227 -20.59 -16.54 -23.44
C GLU A 227 -19.70 -15.64 -22.60
N TYR A 228 -18.70 -16.21 -21.93
CA TYR A 228 -17.75 -15.45 -21.15
C TYR A 228 -16.93 -14.47 -22.01
N ILE A 229 -16.36 -14.93 -23.14
CA ILE A 229 -15.61 -14.06 -24.08
C ILE A 229 -16.49 -12.89 -24.56
N LYS A 230 -17.73 -13.15 -24.97
CA LYS A 230 -18.68 -12.12 -25.40
C LYS A 230 -18.92 -11.07 -24.31
N LYS A 231 -19.03 -11.50 -23.05
CA LYS A 231 -19.23 -10.59 -21.91
C LYS A 231 -18.02 -9.68 -21.69
N ILE A 232 -16.80 -10.20 -21.76
CA ILE A 232 -15.58 -9.43 -21.42
C ILE A 232 -14.97 -8.68 -22.61
N PHE A 233 -15.32 -9.07 -23.85
CA PHE A 233 -14.87 -8.46 -25.10
C PHE A 233 -16.03 -8.27 -26.09
N PRO A 234 -17.03 -7.44 -25.76
CA PRO A 234 -18.25 -7.30 -26.57
C PRO A 234 -17.96 -6.83 -28.00
N TYR A 235 -17.03 -5.90 -28.17
CA TYR A 235 -16.64 -5.34 -29.47
C TYR A 235 -15.82 -6.29 -30.35
N VAL A 236 -15.37 -7.43 -29.83
CA VAL A 236 -14.61 -8.44 -30.57
C VAL A 236 -15.56 -9.44 -31.27
N TYR A 237 -16.84 -9.44 -30.91
CA TYR A 237 -17.83 -10.43 -31.38
C TYR A 237 -18.90 -9.89 -32.35
N ASP A 238 -18.92 -8.56 -32.59
CA ASP A 238 -19.90 -7.91 -33.48
C ASP A 238 -19.52 -7.94 -34.97
N ASP A 239 -18.30 -8.37 -35.32
CA ASP A 239 -17.89 -8.62 -36.71
C ASP A 239 -17.86 -10.13 -36.99
N ASP A 240 -18.66 -10.57 -37.96
CA ASP A 240 -18.80 -11.96 -38.44
C ASP A 240 -17.50 -12.56 -39.02
N GLU A 241 -16.37 -11.85 -38.94
CA GLU A 241 -15.08 -12.26 -39.50
C GLU A 241 -14.02 -12.50 -38.41
N SER A 242 -13.67 -13.77 -38.24
CA SER A 242 -12.28 -14.22 -37.98
C SER A 242 -11.65 -14.03 -36.59
N TYR A 243 -12.42 -13.96 -35.49
CA TYR A 243 -11.81 -13.91 -34.13
C TYR A 243 -11.77 -15.23 -33.36
N TYR A 244 -12.24 -16.34 -33.96
CA TYR A 244 -11.95 -17.70 -33.47
C TYR A 244 -10.44 -18.05 -33.49
N GLU A 245 -9.60 -17.19 -34.06
CA GLU A 245 -8.14 -17.36 -34.14
C GLU A 245 -7.38 -16.82 -32.91
N ILE A 246 -8.01 -16.07 -32.00
CA ILE A 246 -7.36 -15.69 -30.73
C ILE A 246 -7.46 -16.90 -29.79
N PRO A 247 -6.34 -17.55 -29.42
CA PRO A 247 -6.36 -18.74 -28.59
C PRO A 247 -6.57 -18.34 -27.12
N PHE A 248 -7.78 -17.86 -26.80
CA PHE A 248 -8.17 -17.70 -25.41
C PHE A 248 -8.30 -19.08 -24.78
N SER A 249 -7.48 -19.35 -23.78
CA SER A 249 -7.47 -20.62 -23.07
C SER A 249 -8.18 -20.48 -21.71
N ALA A 250 -8.60 -21.60 -21.12
CA ALA A 250 -9.24 -21.59 -19.80
C ALA A 250 -8.28 -21.04 -18.72
N GLU A 251 -6.98 -21.28 -18.89
CA GLU A 251 -5.89 -20.72 -18.10
C GLU A 251 -5.86 -19.21 -18.19
N TYR A 252 -5.99 -18.64 -19.39
CA TYR A 252 -6.02 -17.19 -19.57
C TYR A 252 -7.18 -16.54 -18.81
N PHE A 253 -8.39 -17.11 -18.90
CA PHE A 253 -9.56 -16.59 -18.20
C PHE A 253 -9.38 -16.62 -16.69
N TYR A 254 -8.91 -17.75 -16.16
CA TYR A 254 -8.64 -17.90 -14.75
C TYR A 254 -7.58 -16.91 -14.25
N LEU A 255 -6.44 -16.81 -14.95
CA LEU A 255 -5.36 -15.91 -14.57
C LEU A 255 -5.79 -14.44 -14.57
N ARG A 256 -6.60 -14.04 -15.55
CA ARG A 256 -7.16 -12.69 -15.61
C ARG A 256 -8.04 -12.38 -14.40
N GLU A 257 -9.01 -13.24 -14.09
CA GLU A 257 -9.94 -12.98 -12.98
C GLU A 257 -9.25 -13.16 -11.62
N PHE A 258 -8.30 -14.09 -11.50
CA PHE A 258 -7.46 -14.22 -10.32
C PHE A 258 -6.63 -12.96 -10.06
N ALA A 259 -5.93 -12.43 -11.07
CA ALA A 259 -5.10 -11.24 -10.91
C ALA A 259 -5.91 -10.01 -10.47
N LYS A 260 -7.14 -9.85 -10.98
CA LYS A 260 -8.07 -8.80 -10.53
C LYS A 260 -8.48 -8.99 -9.06
N SER A 261 -8.88 -10.20 -8.71
CA SER A 261 -9.32 -10.53 -7.34
C SER A 261 -8.18 -10.31 -6.34
N LEU A 262 -6.98 -10.80 -6.68
CA LEU A 262 -5.77 -10.60 -5.90
C LEU A 262 -5.41 -9.12 -5.76
N SER A 263 -5.52 -8.33 -6.84
CA SER A 263 -5.31 -6.89 -6.79
C SER A 263 -6.27 -6.19 -5.85
N ASN A 264 -7.55 -6.57 -5.86
CA ASN A 264 -8.56 -6.00 -4.95
C ASN A 264 -8.26 -6.32 -3.48
N ILE A 265 -7.91 -7.58 -3.20
CA ILE A 265 -7.51 -8.03 -1.86
C ILE A 265 -6.30 -7.22 -1.39
N PHE A 266 -5.22 -7.18 -2.17
CA PHE A 266 -4.00 -6.48 -1.76
C PHE A 266 -4.21 -4.96 -1.63
N ARG A 267 -5.07 -4.35 -2.45
CA ARG A 267 -5.45 -2.93 -2.27
C ARG A 267 -6.26 -2.69 -0.99
N ASN A 268 -7.11 -3.64 -0.61
CA ASN A 268 -7.90 -3.54 0.62
C ASN A 268 -7.05 -3.72 1.88
N TYR A 269 -6.17 -4.74 1.87
CA TYR A 269 -5.32 -5.05 3.03
C TYR A 269 -4.07 -4.17 3.14
N PHE A 270 -3.55 -3.69 2.01
CA PHE A 270 -2.33 -2.88 1.89
C PHE A 270 -2.52 -1.67 0.97
N PRO A 271 -3.45 -0.75 1.29
CA PRO A 271 -3.73 0.41 0.44
C PRO A 271 -2.50 1.27 0.20
N ASP A 272 -1.64 1.46 1.20
CA ASP A 272 -0.42 2.27 1.07
C ASP A 272 0.62 1.68 0.10
N VAL A 273 0.51 0.38 -0.21
CA VAL A 273 1.39 -0.31 -1.16
C VAL A 273 0.85 -0.25 -2.60
N PHE A 274 -0.47 -0.43 -2.78
CA PHE A 274 -1.13 -0.67 -4.07
C PHE A 274 -2.11 0.42 -4.53
N MET A 275 -2.42 1.41 -3.70
CA MET A 275 -3.05 2.65 -4.16
C MET A 275 -1.93 3.63 -4.52
N LEU A 276 -1.93 4.08 -5.76
CA LEU A 276 -1.05 5.14 -6.23
C LEU A 276 -1.72 6.50 -5.97
N ASP A 277 -0.91 7.49 -5.57
CA ASP A 277 -1.17 8.91 -5.85
C ASP A 277 -1.38 9.15 -7.36
#